data_AF-A0A966WIA6-F1
#
_entry.id   AF-A0A966WIA6-F1
#
_cell.length_a   1.000
_cell.length_b   1.000
_cell.length_c   1.000
_cell.angle_alpha   90.00
_cell.angle_beta   90.00
_cell.angle_gamma   90.00
#
_symmetry.space_group_name_H-M   'P 1'
#
loop_
_entity.id
_entity.type
_entity.pdbx_description
1 polymer ?
#
loop_
_entity_poly.entity_id
_entity_poly.type
_entity_poly.pdbx_seq_one_letter_code
_entity_poly.pdbx_strand_id
1 'polypeptide(L)'
;VNQEGSGDMYNKGAGLLHHIREMIGNDSIFRAILTGLNKDFRHRTVDSKQVETYFSEKSKLDLSPVFDQYLRSTSIPTLEYQIDQNKIRLRFQNCLDTFHMPVRWGQRQIMINTQWTETSRDQKAKYSFYPCNLCRFCGGAFEYLLIYQARTFYRS
;
A
#
# COMPACT_ATOMS: atom_id res chain seq x y z
N VAL A 1 7.15 28.99 11.58
CA VAL A 1 7.69 27.67 11.99
C VAL A 1 7.42 26.67 10.88
N ASN A 2 8.23 26.68 9.82
CA ASN A 2 8.01 25.84 8.63
C ASN A 2 9.24 24.92 8.50
N GLN A 3 9.19 23.75 9.14
CA GLN A 3 10.13 22.69 8.82
C GLN A 3 9.68 22.11 7.48
N GLU A 4 10.60 22.08 6.52
CA GLU A 4 10.44 21.35 5.27
C GLU A 4 9.92 19.95 5.58
N GLY A 5 8.72 19.64 5.11
CA GLY A 5 8.13 18.33 5.28
C GLY A 5 9.09 17.30 4.70
N SER A 6 9.67 16.47 5.56
CA SER A 6 10.56 15.39 5.17
C SER A 6 9.94 14.61 4.01
N GLY A 7 10.74 14.24 3.00
CA GLY A 7 10.25 13.45 1.85
C GLY A 7 9.47 12.19 2.25
N ASP A 8 9.72 11.68 3.46
CA ASP A 8 8.95 10.62 4.13
C ASP A 8 7.43 10.88 4.20
N MET A 9 6.99 12.13 4.40
CA MET A 9 5.56 12.46 4.43
C MET A 9 4.87 12.30 3.06
N TYR A 10 5.51 12.74 1.98
CA TYR A 10 4.96 12.57 0.62
C TYR A 10 4.91 11.10 0.23
N ASN A 11 5.94 10.38 0.64
CA ASN A 11 6.09 8.96 0.43
C ASN A 11 5.00 8.15 1.19
N LYS A 12 4.65 8.56 2.41
CA LYS A 12 3.56 7.98 3.21
C LYS A 12 2.19 8.22 2.60
N GLY A 13 1.91 9.43 2.10
CA GLY A 13 0.64 9.76 1.45
C GLY A 13 0.40 8.96 0.16
N ALA A 14 1.44 8.82 -0.67
CA ALA A 14 1.37 7.99 -1.87
C ALA A 14 1.18 6.50 -1.55
N GLY A 15 1.87 6.00 -0.51
CA GLY A 15 1.71 4.64 0.00
C GLY A 15 0.29 4.35 0.49
N LEU A 16 -0.28 5.24 1.30
CA LEU A 16 -1.66 5.16 1.77
C LEU A 16 -2.66 5.04 0.61
N LEU A 17 -2.60 5.95 -0.37
CA LEU A 17 -3.51 5.94 -1.52
C LEU A 17 -3.35 4.68 -2.37
N HIS A 18 -2.12 4.21 -2.55
CA HIS A 18 -1.85 2.98 -3.27
C HIS A 18 -2.47 1.77 -2.55
N HIS A 19 -2.35 1.69 -1.22
CA HIS A 19 -2.93 0.58 -0.47
C HIS A 19 -4.45 0.62 -0.43
N ILE A 20 -5.06 1.79 -0.30
CA ILE A 20 -6.51 1.94 -0.42
C ILE A 20 -6.99 1.46 -1.80
N ARG A 21 -6.25 1.77 -2.87
CA ARG A 21 -6.57 1.29 -4.22
C ARG A 21 -6.52 -0.24 -4.32
N GLU A 22 -5.48 -0.87 -3.79
CA GLU A 22 -5.35 -2.34 -3.79
C GLU A 22 -6.43 -3.02 -2.92
N MET A 23 -6.79 -2.42 -1.77
CA MET A 23 -7.88 -2.88 -0.91
C MET A 23 -9.23 -2.85 -1.63
N ILE A 24 -9.52 -1.77 -2.35
CA ILE A 24 -10.76 -1.62 -3.11
C ILE A 24 -10.80 -2.61 -4.30
N GLY A 25 -9.65 -2.90 -4.91
CA GLY A 25 -9.53 -3.83 -6.04
C GLY A 25 -10.25 -3.39 -7.32
N ASN A 26 -10.84 -2.18 -7.34
CA ASN A 26 -11.58 -1.61 -8.46
C ASN A 26 -11.23 -0.13 -8.66
N ASP A 27 -10.46 0.14 -9.71
CA ASP A 27 -9.96 1.47 -10.04
C ASP A 27 -11.07 2.48 -10.34
N SER A 28 -12.19 2.03 -10.91
CA SER A 28 -13.34 2.90 -11.23
C SER A 28 -13.98 3.43 -9.96
N ILE A 29 -14.14 2.55 -8.95
CA ILE A 29 -14.66 2.95 -7.63
C ILE A 29 -13.67 3.90 -6.96
N PHE A 30 -12.38 3.55 -6.91
CA PHE A 30 -11.36 4.41 -6.30
C PHE A 30 -11.31 5.82 -6.92
N ARG A 31 -11.34 5.92 -8.25
CA ARG A 31 -11.37 7.21 -8.96
C ARG A 31 -12.67 7.97 -8.71
N ALA A 32 -13.81 7.28 -8.65
CA ALA A 32 -15.09 7.90 -8.33
C ALA A 32 -15.08 8.49 -6.90
N ILE A 33 -14.47 7.80 -5.94
CA ILE A 33 -14.30 8.29 -4.56
C ILE A 33 -13.47 9.57 -4.55
N LEU A 34 -12.29 9.56 -5.18
CA LEU A 34 -11.40 10.73 -5.24
C LEU A 34 -12.07 11.93 -5.94
N THR A 35 -12.82 11.68 -7.01
CA THR A 35 -13.53 12.73 -7.75
C THR A 35 -14.71 13.27 -6.93
N GLY A 36 -15.46 12.38 -6.28
CA GLY A 36 -16.56 12.76 -5.40
C GLY A 36 -16.10 13.54 -4.18
N LEU A 37 -14.96 13.17 -3.58
CA LEU A 37 -14.38 13.90 -2.46
C LEU A 37 -14.09 15.36 -2.83
N ASN A 38 -13.46 15.59 -3.99
CA ASN A 38 -13.22 16.95 -4.49
C ASN A 38 -14.51 17.73 -4.80
N LYS A 39 -15.57 17.03 -5.23
CA LYS A 39 -16.86 17.64 -5.56
C LYS A 39 -17.66 18.01 -4.31
N ASP A 40 -17.75 17.08 -3.37
CA ASP A 40 -18.62 17.17 -2.19
C ASP A 40 -18.02 18.09 -1.11
N PHE A 41 -16.69 18.10 -1.00
CA PHE A 41 -15.97 18.94 -0.02
C PHE A 41 -15.33 20.18 -0.65
N ARG A 42 -15.76 20.57 -1.85
CA ARG A 42 -15.26 21.76 -2.53
C ARG A 42 -15.46 23.01 -1.67
N HIS A 43 -14.40 23.81 -1.51
CA HIS A 43 -14.38 25.05 -0.73
C HIS A 43 -14.74 24.88 0.76
N ARG A 44 -14.52 23.69 1.34
CA ARG A 44 -14.73 23.43 2.77
C ARG A 44 -13.44 22.88 3.41
N THR A 45 -13.25 23.19 4.68
CA THR A 45 -12.24 22.50 5.50
C THR A 45 -12.77 21.13 5.87
N VAL A 46 -12.04 20.08 5.48
CA VAL A 46 -12.37 18.70 5.81
C VAL A 46 -11.58 18.23 7.02
N ASP A 47 -12.25 17.51 7.90
CA ASP A 47 -11.59 16.77 8.98
C ASP A 47 -11.14 15.39 8.48
N SER A 48 -10.04 14.88 9.02
CA SER A 48 -9.50 13.55 8.69
C SER A 48 -10.56 12.46 8.88
N LYS A 49 -11.37 12.56 9.95
CA LYS A 49 -12.46 11.62 10.21
C LYS A 49 -13.53 11.61 9.12
N GLN A 50 -13.85 12.77 8.55
CA GLN A 50 -14.82 12.86 7.46
C GLN A 50 -14.31 12.15 6.20
N VAL A 51 -13.01 12.26 5.92
CA VAL A 51 -12.37 11.56 4.81
C VAL A 51 -12.38 10.05 5.05
N GLU A 52 -11.99 9.60 6.25
CA GLU A 52 -12.00 8.18 6.63
C GLU A 52 -13.39 7.55 6.49
N THR A 53 -14.42 8.22 7.01
CA THR A 53 -15.81 7.80 6.89
C THR A 53 -16.26 7.79 5.43
N TYR A 54 -15.97 8.83 4.66
CA TYR A 54 -16.34 8.92 3.25
C TYR A 54 -15.74 7.78 2.42
N PHE A 55 -14.45 7.46 2.63
CA PHE A 55 -13.80 6.34 1.95
C PHE A 55 -14.45 5.01 2.32
N SER A 56 -14.71 4.77 3.61
CA SER A 56 -15.30 3.53 4.09
C SER A 56 -16.73 3.32 3.58
N GLU A 57 -17.55 4.39 3.58
CA GLU A 57 -18.93 4.35 3.07
C GLU A 57 -18.99 4.07 1.56
N LYS A 58 -18.16 4.74 0.77
CA LYS A 58 -18.19 4.60 -0.70
C LYS A 58 -17.55 3.31 -1.19
N SER A 59 -16.52 2.82 -0.49
CA SER A 59 -15.87 1.54 -0.82
C SER A 59 -16.60 0.33 -0.23
N LYS A 60 -17.46 0.53 0.79
CA LYS A 60 -18.08 -0.53 1.60
C LYS A 60 -17.05 -1.45 2.28
N LEU A 61 -15.84 -0.94 2.52
CA LEU A 61 -14.76 -1.64 3.19
C LEU A 61 -14.38 -0.87 4.45
N ASP A 62 -14.00 -1.59 5.50
CA ASP A 62 -13.39 -0.97 6.67
C ASP A 62 -11.92 -0.65 6.37
N LEU A 63 -11.63 0.63 6.14
CA LEU A 63 -10.29 1.14 5.85
C LEU A 63 -9.60 1.72 7.10
N SER A 64 -10.27 1.70 8.25
CA SER A 64 -9.75 2.26 9.51
C SER A 64 -8.35 1.74 9.85
N PRO A 65 -8.03 0.44 9.73
CA PRO A 65 -6.68 -0.08 10.05
C PRO A 65 -5.57 0.50 9.17
N VAL A 66 -5.87 0.81 7.90
CA VAL A 66 -4.90 1.41 6.97
C VAL A 66 -4.72 2.88 7.30
N PHE A 67 -5.79 3.61 7.56
CA PHE A 67 -5.71 5.01 7.98
C PHE A 67 -4.99 5.15 9.32
N ASP A 68 -5.26 4.28 10.29
CA ASP A 68 -4.55 4.24 11.57
C ASP A 68 -3.05 4.03 11.38
N GLN A 69 -2.66 3.07 10.54
CA GLN A 69 -1.25 2.80 10.26
C GLN A 69 -0.55 3.99 9.59
N TYR A 70 -1.19 4.68 8.66
CA TYR A 70 -0.52 5.71 7.84
C TYR A 70 -0.66 7.13 8.38
N LEU A 71 -1.72 7.44 9.13
CA LEU A 71 -1.98 8.77 9.68
C LEU A 71 -1.60 8.87 11.17
N ARG A 72 -1.72 7.77 11.93
CA ARG A 72 -1.53 7.77 13.40
C ARG A 72 -0.23 7.11 13.84
N SER A 73 0.43 6.32 12.99
CA SER A 73 1.74 5.72 13.28
C SER A 73 2.87 6.37 12.48
N THR A 74 4.04 6.48 13.11
CA THR A 74 5.28 6.95 12.46
C THR A 74 5.98 5.85 11.67
N SER A 75 5.68 4.59 11.97
CA SER A 75 6.33 3.40 11.42
C SER A 75 5.77 3.04 10.05
N ILE A 76 6.66 2.70 9.12
CA ILE A 76 6.29 2.29 7.76
C ILE A 76 6.16 0.75 7.74
N PRO A 77 4.99 0.19 7.38
CA PRO A 77 4.79 -1.26 7.34
C PRO A 77 5.75 -1.89 6.34
N THR A 78 6.53 -2.88 6.75
CA THR A 78 7.49 -3.56 5.88
C THR A 78 7.00 -4.99 5.62
N LEU A 79 6.84 -5.37 4.36
CA LEU A 79 6.48 -6.74 3.99
C LEU A 79 7.73 -7.63 4.01
N GLU A 80 7.77 -8.58 4.93
CA GLU A 80 8.78 -9.62 4.95
C GLU A 80 8.27 -10.88 4.25
N TYR A 81 9.19 -11.55 3.55
CA TYR A 81 8.93 -12.82 2.93
C TYR A 81 10.07 -13.81 3.17
N GLN A 82 9.72 -15.08 3.33
CA GLN A 82 10.67 -16.20 3.39
C GLN A 82 10.24 -17.26 2.39
N ILE A 83 11.18 -17.77 1.59
CA ILE A 83 10.91 -18.79 0.57
C ILE A 83 11.63 -20.06 0.99
N ASP A 84 10.86 -21.09 1.32
CA ASP A 84 11.35 -22.42 1.68
C ASP A 84 10.87 -23.43 0.63
N GLN A 85 11.74 -23.77 -0.32
CA GLN A 85 11.52 -24.74 -1.41
C GLN A 85 10.23 -24.48 -2.22
N ASN A 86 9.11 -25.03 -1.74
CA ASN A 86 7.76 -25.00 -2.32
C ASN A 86 6.75 -24.14 -1.54
N LYS A 87 7.16 -23.49 -0.45
CA LYS A 87 6.33 -22.60 0.35
C LYS A 87 6.92 -21.20 0.36
N ILE A 88 6.04 -20.20 0.43
CA ILE A 88 6.40 -18.84 0.77
C ILE A 88 5.65 -18.43 2.04
N ARG A 89 6.36 -17.82 2.96
CA ARG A 89 5.81 -17.21 4.18
C ARG A 89 5.86 -15.71 4.02
N LEU A 90 4.77 -15.03 4.35
CA LEU A 90 4.63 -13.59 4.25
C LEU A 90 4.14 -13.04 5.60
N ARG A 91 4.69 -11.91 6.03
CA ARG A 91 4.19 -11.16 7.19
C ARG A 91 4.48 -9.67 7.04
N PHE A 92 3.65 -8.82 7.65
CA PHE A 92 4.00 -7.42 7.84
C PHE A 92 4.73 -7.20 9.17
N GLN A 93 5.78 -6.38 9.12
CA GLN A 93 6.49 -5.86 10.29
C GLN A 93 6.34 -4.34 10.37
N ASN A 94 6.70 -3.77 11.53
CA ASN A 94 6.66 -2.32 11.78
C ASN A 94 5.26 -1.71 11.58
N CYS A 95 4.21 -2.49 11.86
CA CYS A 95 2.83 -2.08 11.75
C CYS A 95 2.01 -2.47 13.00
N LEU A 96 0.83 -1.88 13.12
CA LEU A 96 -0.14 -2.21 14.16
C LEU A 96 -0.61 -3.66 14.02
N ASP A 97 -0.95 -4.31 15.12
CA ASP A 97 -1.46 -5.70 15.12
C ASP A 97 -2.79 -5.85 14.37
N THR A 98 -3.56 -4.77 14.28
CA THR A 98 -4.82 -4.70 13.53
C THR A 98 -4.61 -4.53 12.02
N PHE A 99 -3.37 -4.21 11.60
CA PHE A 99 -3.06 -3.98 10.19
C PHE A 99 -3.10 -5.28 9.40
N HIS A 100 -3.90 -5.27 8.34
CA HIS A 100 -4.00 -6.35 7.38
C HIS A 100 -4.17 -5.78 5.98
N MET A 101 -3.53 -6.42 5.01
CA MET A 101 -3.60 -5.97 3.63
C MET A 101 -3.52 -7.16 2.66
N PRO A 102 -4.30 -7.14 1.56
CA PRO A 102 -4.17 -8.10 0.50
C PRO A 102 -2.87 -7.88 -0.28
N VAL A 103 -2.09 -8.94 -0.41
CA VAL A 103 -0.92 -9.00 -1.29
C VAL A 103 -1.24 -9.90 -2.47
N ARG A 104 -0.96 -9.43 -3.68
CA ARG A 104 -1.09 -10.22 -4.91
C ARG A 104 0.13 -11.12 -5.09
N TRP A 105 -0.12 -12.43 -5.15
CA TRP A 105 0.89 -13.45 -5.40
C TRP A 105 0.44 -14.33 -6.58
N GLY A 106 1.02 -14.07 -7.75
CA GLY A 106 0.59 -14.68 -9.02
C GLY A 106 -0.84 -14.27 -9.36
N GLN A 107 -1.74 -15.24 -9.56
CA GLN A 107 -3.17 -14.99 -9.79
C GLN A 107 -4.00 -14.92 -8.51
N ARG A 108 -3.37 -15.10 -7.34
CA ARG A 108 -4.07 -15.14 -6.05
C ARG A 108 -3.87 -13.84 -5.27
N GLN A 109 -4.89 -13.47 -4.51
CA GLN A 109 -4.83 -12.39 -3.54
C GLN A 109 -4.91 -13.00 -2.14
N ILE A 110 -3.93 -12.69 -1.30
CA ILE A 110 -3.80 -13.29 0.03
C ILE A 110 -3.82 -12.17 1.06
N MET A 111 -4.71 -12.26 2.04
CA MET A 111 -4.73 -11.31 3.16
C MET A 111 -3.56 -11.61 4.09
N ILE A 112 -2.65 -10.66 4.25
CA ILE A 112 -1.47 -10.77 5.11
C ILE A 112 -1.64 -9.80 6.29
N ASN A 113 -1.27 -10.27 7.48
CA ASN A 113 -1.26 -9.49 8.72
C ASN A 113 0.16 -9.53 9.34
N THR A 114 0.28 -9.24 10.64
CA THR A 114 1.56 -9.29 11.37
C THR A 114 2.09 -10.70 11.62
N GLN A 115 1.24 -11.72 11.47
CA GLN A 115 1.59 -13.12 11.69
C GLN A 115 2.09 -13.76 10.39
N TRP A 116 2.86 -14.84 10.52
CA TRP A 116 3.33 -15.59 9.37
C TRP A 116 2.18 -16.31 8.66
N THR A 117 1.88 -15.89 7.44
CA THR A 117 0.95 -16.57 6.55
C THR A 117 1.73 -17.41 5.54
N GLU A 118 1.52 -18.73 5.56
CA GLU A 118 2.12 -19.65 4.58
C GLU A 118 1.24 -19.80 3.34
N THR A 119 1.84 -19.81 2.16
CA THR A 119 1.16 -20.20 0.92
C THR A 119 2.08 -21.03 0.01
N SER A 120 1.47 -21.78 -0.91
CA SER A 120 2.17 -22.59 -1.91
C SER A 120 2.88 -21.69 -2.92
N ARG A 121 4.13 -22.01 -3.27
CA ARG A 121 4.87 -21.34 -4.34
C ARG A 121 4.21 -21.62 -5.70
N ASP A 122 3.85 -20.58 -6.42
CA ASP A 122 3.42 -20.70 -7.82
C ASP A 122 4.66 -20.78 -8.71
N GLN A 123 4.85 -21.93 -9.36
CA GLN A 123 5.99 -22.18 -10.25
C GLN A 123 5.82 -21.49 -11.62
N LYS A 124 4.61 -21.01 -11.95
CA LYS A 124 4.27 -20.31 -13.21
C LYS A 124 4.12 -18.81 -13.06
N ALA A 125 4.18 -18.28 -11.84
CA ALA A 125 4.23 -16.84 -11.64
C ALA A 125 5.52 -16.32 -12.28
N LYS A 126 5.42 -15.71 -13.47
CA LYS A 126 6.43 -14.78 -13.95
C LYS A 126 6.56 -13.74 -12.85
N TYR A 127 7.63 -13.82 -12.08
CA TYR A 127 8.01 -12.81 -11.11
C TYR A 127 8.26 -11.52 -11.90
N SER A 128 7.20 -10.75 -12.15
CA SER A 128 7.30 -9.36 -12.60
C SER A 128 7.60 -8.51 -11.37
N PHE A 129 8.70 -8.80 -10.70
CA PHE A 129 9.39 -7.78 -9.95
C PHE A 129 10.06 -6.96 -11.03
N TYR A 130 9.57 -5.76 -11.35
CA TYR A 130 10.23 -4.89 -12.33
C TYR A 130 11.71 -4.79 -11.92
N PRO A 131 12.66 -5.41 -12.65
CA PRO A 131 14.05 -5.14 -12.39
C PRO A 131 14.25 -3.71 -12.88
N CYS A 132 14.45 -2.78 -11.96
CA CYS A 132 14.85 -1.44 -12.33
C CYS A 132 16.22 -1.56 -13.01
N ASN A 133 16.27 -1.39 -14.33
CA ASN A 133 17.49 -1.38 -15.15
C ASN A 133 18.39 -0.17 -14.88
N LEU A 134 18.39 0.37 -13.66
CA LEU A 134 19.21 1.51 -13.26
C LEU A 134 20.28 1.18 -12.21
N CYS A 135 20.61 -0.10 -12.00
CA CYS A 135 21.70 -0.51 -11.12
C CYS A 135 22.60 -1.54 -11.80
N ARG A 136 23.43 -1.08 -12.74
CA ARG A 136 24.77 -1.65 -12.87
C ARG A 136 25.58 -1.01 -11.74
N PHE A 137 26.12 -1.83 -10.83
CA PHE A 137 26.79 -1.47 -9.57
C PHE A 137 25.90 -1.38 -8.33
N CYS A 138 25.58 -2.52 -7.73
CA CYS A 138 25.96 -2.80 -6.34
C CYS A 138 25.68 -4.28 -6.03
N GLY A 139 26.71 -5.00 -5.62
CA GLY A 139 26.56 -6.33 -5.05
C GLY A 139 26.24 -6.23 -3.57
N GLY A 140 25.41 -7.15 -3.10
CA GLY A 140 25.31 -7.49 -1.69
C GLY A 140 24.20 -6.79 -0.91
N ALA A 141 23.43 -7.64 -0.23
CA ALA A 141 22.60 -7.38 0.95
C ALA A 141 21.35 -6.53 0.78
N PHE A 142 20.27 -7.04 1.40
CA PHE A 142 19.20 -6.32 2.09
C PHE A 142 19.18 -4.82 1.81
N GLU A 143 18.07 -4.31 1.27
CA GLU A 143 17.45 -3.08 1.77
C GLU A 143 16.19 -2.68 0.99
N TYR A 144 15.21 -2.23 1.77
CA TYR A 144 14.14 -1.28 1.50
C TYR A 144 13.44 -1.29 0.13
N LEU A 145 12.18 -1.75 0.13
CA LEU A 145 11.26 -1.52 -0.98
C LEU A 145 9.90 -1.07 -0.48
N LEU A 146 9.87 0.16 0.02
CA LEU A 146 8.69 0.98 -0.12
C LEU A 146 9.11 2.32 -0.71
N ILE A 147 8.23 2.78 -1.60
CA ILE A 147 8.21 4.09 -2.26
C ILE A 147 9.06 4.18 -3.52
N TYR A 148 8.40 4.02 -4.68
CA TYR A 148 8.48 4.91 -5.85
C TYR A 148 7.65 4.30 -7.01
N GLN A 149 6.33 4.48 -6.97
CA GLN A 149 5.50 4.37 -8.18
C GLN A 149 4.57 5.58 -8.32
N ALA A 150 5.19 6.73 -8.58
CA ALA A 150 4.53 7.91 -9.10
C ALA A 150 5.24 8.38 -10.38
N ARG A 151 5.32 7.52 -11.41
CA ARG A 151 5.65 7.95 -12.78
C ARG A 151 5.43 6.82 -13.79
N THR A 152 4.17 6.64 -14.22
CA THR A 152 3.75 6.16 -15.57
C THR A 152 2.24 5.87 -15.66
N PHE A 153 1.39 6.76 -15.13
CA PHE A 153 -0.04 6.74 -15.46
C PHE A 153 -0.55 8.14 -15.85
N TYR A 154 0.19 8.76 -16.78
CA TYR A 154 -0.27 9.87 -17.61
C TYR A 154 0.37 9.70 -18.99
N ARG A 155 -0.21 8.80 -19.80
CA ARG A 155 -0.25 8.87 -21.25
C ARG A 155 -1.16 7.77 -21.78
N SER A 156 -2.39 8.18 -22.07
CA SER A 156 -3.07 7.86 -23.34
C SER A 156 -2.12 8.01 -24.53
#